data_AF-A0A094DWM1-F1
#
_entry.id   AF-A0A094DWM1-F1
#
_cell.length_a   1.000
_cell.length_b   1.000
_cell.length_c   1.000
_cell.angle_alpha   90.00
_cell.angle_beta   90.00
_cell.angle_gamma   90.00
#
_symmetry.space_group_name_H-M   'P 1'
#
loop_
_entity.id
_entity.type
_entity.pdbx_description
1 polymer ?
#
loop_
_entity_poly.entity_id
_entity_poly.type
_entity_poly.pdbx_seq_one_letter_code
_entity_poly.pdbx_strand_id
1 'polypeptide(L)'
;MALAHIGNDTPIHLSFDVDALDPQWAPSTGTPVRGGLTLREGDYIAECVHETGSLVAMDIVEVNPSLEPGLDGVGAFETVRAGCSVVRCGLGESLL
;
A
#
# COMPACT_ATOMS: atom_id res chain seq x y z
N MET A 1 18.73 -3.60 3.80
CA MET A 1 17.40 -3.36 3.19
C MET A 1 16.89 -4.69 2.63
N ALA A 2 15.60 -5.02 2.82
CA ALA A 2 15.04 -6.31 2.40
C ALA A 2 15.27 -6.63 0.91
N LEU A 3 15.18 -5.61 0.05
CA LEU A 3 15.41 -5.71 -1.39
C LEU A 3 16.82 -6.24 -1.76
N ALA A 4 17.83 -6.01 -0.92
CA ALA A 4 19.19 -6.52 -1.17
C ALA A 4 19.26 -8.06 -1.16
N HIS A 5 18.28 -8.74 -0.55
CA HIS A 5 18.20 -10.20 -0.57
C HIS A 5 17.57 -10.77 -1.86
N ILE A 6 16.94 -9.93 -2.69
CA ILE A 6 16.27 -10.32 -3.94
C ILE A 6 17.24 -10.31 -5.14
N GLY A 7 18.28 -9.46 -5.09
CA GLY A 7 19.24 -9.25 -6.18
C GLY A 7 18.81 -8.14 -7.14
N ASN A 8 19.76 -7.62 -7.93
CA ASN A 8 19.56 -6.41 -8.73
C ASN A 8 18.85 -6.64 -10.07
N ASP A 9 18.78 -7.89 -10.56
CA ASP A 9 18.25 -8.23 -11.90
C ASP A 9 17.03 -9.17 -11.82
N THR A 10 16.35 -9.20 -10.67
CA THR A 10 15.21 -10.09 -10.44
C THR A 10 13.90 -9.31 -10.60
N PRO A 11 13.00 -9.68 -11.53
CA PRO A 11 11.69 -9.07 -11.66
C PRO A 11 10.90 -9.15 -10.33
N ILE A 12 10.32 -8.04 -9.92
CA ILE A 12 9.58 -7.90 -8.66
C ILE A 12 8.09 -7.82 -8.95
N HIS A 13 7.33 -8.67 -8.26
CA HIS A 13 5.89 -8.54 -8.11
C HIS A 13 5.57 -8.00 -6.71
N LEU A 14 4.92 -6.84 -6.62
CA LEU A 14 4.50 -6.25 -5.35
C LEU A 14 3.02 -6.57 -5.09
N SER A 15 2.75 -7.57 -4.25
CA SER A 15 1.41 -7.81 -3.72
C SER A 15 1.24 -7.02 -2.42
N PHE A 16 0.51 -5.92 -2.47
CA PHE A 16 0.28 -5.04 -1.33
C PHE A 16 -1.14 -5.23 -0.77
N ASP A 17 -1.22 -5.76 0.44
CA ASP A 17 -2.45 -5.83 1.22
C ASP A 17 -2.66 -4.50 1.96
N VAL A 18 -3.82 -3.85 1.79
CA VAL A 18 -4.07 -2.58 2.47
C VAL A 18 -4.22 -2.73 3.98
N ASP A 19 -4.49 -3.94 4.49
CA ASP A 19 -4.53 -4.22 5.93
C ASP A 19 -3.17 -4.20 6.62
N ALA A 20 -2.08 -4.17 5.84
CA ALA A 20 -0.73 -3.91 6.34
C ALA A 20 -0.57 -2.47 6.86
N LEU A 21 -1.40 -1.54 6.37
CA LEU A 21 -1.48 -0.19 6.91
C LEU A 21 -2.24 -0.19 8.24
N ASP A 22 -1.84 0.68 9.15
CA ASP A 22 -2.58 0.88 10.39
C ASP A 22 -4.03 1.31 10.07
N PRO A 23 -5.04 0.82 10.82
CA PRO A 23 -6.44 1.13 10.56
C PRO A 23 -6.79 2.62 10.57
N GLN A 24 -5.93 3.49 11.10
CA GLN A 24 -6.10 4.95 10.93
C GLN A 24 -6.02 5.40 9.46
N TRP A 25 -5.34 4.66 8.59
CA TRP A 25 -5.14 4.95 7.16
C TRP A 25 -5.96 4.03 6.25
N ALA A 26 -6.12 2.77 6.62
CA ALA A 26 -6.91 1.77 5.88
C ALA A 26 -8.01 1.13 6.75
N PRO A 27 -9.00 1.90 7.20
CA PRO A 27 -10.04 1.40 8.11
C PRO A 27 -11.01 0.38 7.47
N SER A 28 -11.15 0.37 6.14
CA SER A 28 -12.18 -0.42 5.42
C SER A 28 -11.56 -1.63 4.72
N THR A 29 -11.13 -2.59 5.53
CA THR A 29 -10.56 -3.89 5.12
C THR A 29 -11.18 -5.02 5.95
N GLY A 30 -11.07 -6.27 5.48
CA GLY A 30 -11.59 -7.45 6.16
C GLY A 30 -11.00 -7.68 7.54
N THR A 31 -9.71 -7.37 7.73
CA THR A 31 -8.96 -7.73 8.96
C THR A 31 -8.10 -6.56 9.47
N PRO A 32 -8.68 -5.49 10.03
CA PRO A 32 -7.89 -4.36 10.53
C PRO A 32 -7.03 -4.74 11.74
N VAL A 33 -5.71 -4.54 11.65
CA VAL A 33 -4.74 -4.83 12.74
C VAL A 33 -4.01 -3.57 13.18
N ARG A 34 -4.14 -3.20 14.46
CA ARG A 34 -3.44 -2.03 15.04
C ARG A 34 -1.92 -2.19 15.05
N GLY A 35 -1.21 -1.08 14.90
CA GLY A 35 0.25 -1.05 14.89
C GLY A 35 0.86 -1.39 13.52
N GLY A 36 0.06 -1.23 12.46
CA GLY A 36 0.51 -1.38 11.08
C GLY A 36 1.34 -0.19 10.59
N LEU A 37 1.65 -0.19 9.30
CA LEU A 37 2.40 0.87 8.65
C LEU A 37 1.61 2.18 8.62
N THR A 38 2.29 3.30 8.77
CA THR A 38 1.71 4.58 8.34
C THR A 38 1.59 4.62 6.82
N LEU A 39 0.66 5.44 6.28
CA LEU A 39 0.54 5.59 4.83
C LEU A 39 1.87 5.99 4.17
N ARG A 40 2.61 6.90 4.80
CA ARG A 40 3.92 7.35 4.31
C ARG A 40 4.97 6.23 4.26
N GLU A 41 4.93 5.28 5.20
CA GLU A 41 5.82 4.12 5.17
C GLU A 41 5.43 3.13 4.07
N GLY A 42 4.12 2.91 3.86
CA GLY A 42 3.61 2.11 2.75
C GLY A 42 3.97 2.68 1.38
N ASP A 43 3.76 3.99 1.20
CA ASP A 43 4.14 4.73 -0.01
C ASP A 43 5.65 4.63 -0.26
N TYR A 44 6.49 4.85 0.77
CA TYR A 44 7.95 4.72 0.65
C TYR A 44 8.42 3.31 0.27
N ILE A 45 7.73 2.26 0.74
CA ILE A 45 8.02 0.88 0.30
C ILE A 45 7.77 0.74 -1.20
N ALA A 46 6.65 1.25 -1.72
CA ALA A 46 6.33 1.20 -3.13
C ALA A 46 7.32 2.03 -3.98
N GLU A 47 7.74 3.20 -3.51
CA GLU A 47 8.82 4.00 -4.13
C GLU A 47 10.14 3.21 -4.18
N CYS A 48 10.58 2.64 -3.05
CA CYS A 48 11.80 1.84 -3.00
C CYS A 48 11.78 0.67 -3.98
N VAL A 49 10.61 0.03 -4.16
CA VAL A 49 10.43 -1.06 -5.13
C VAL A 49 10.47 -0.52 -6.56
N HIS A 50 9.82 0.62 -6.84
CA HIS A 50 9.89 1.29 -8.14
C HIS A 50 11.33 1.66 -8.53
N GLU A 51 12.09 2.25 -7.59
CA GLU A 51 13.48 2.68 -7.80
C GLU A 51 14.44 1.55 -8.19
N THR A 52 14.07 0.28 -7.91
CA THR A 52 14.85 -0.87 -8.40
C THR A 52 14.84 -1.01 -9.93
N GLY A 53 13.88 -0.37 -10.62
CA GLY A 53 13.64 -0.56 -12.05
C GLY A 53 13.14 -1.96 -12.42
N SER A 54 12.84 -2.81 -11.42
CA SER A 54 12.51 -4.22 -11.60
C SER A 54 11.05 -4.56 -11.29
N LEU A 55 10.22 -3.59 -10.91
CA LEU A 55 8.79 -3.80 -10.69
C LEU A 55 8.09 -4.13 -12.02
N VAL A 56 7.55 -5.35 -12.14
CA VAL A 56 6.87 -5.81 -13.37
C VAL A 56 5.36 -5.99 -13.21
N ALA A 57 4.89 -6.10 -11.97
CA ALA A 57 3.48 -6.25 -11.65
C ALA A 57 3.22 -5.75 -10.23
N MET A 58 1.98 -5.33 -9.97
CA MET A 58 1.54 -4.90 -8.65
C MET A 58 0.07 -5.22 -8.45
N ASP A 59 -0.24 -5.82 -7.30
CA ASP A 59 -1.61 -6.07 -6.85
C ASP A 59 -1.88 -5.20 -5.61
N ILE A 60 -3.03 -4.53 -5.58
CA ILE A 60 -3.60 -3.92 -4.37
C ILE A 60 -4.81 -4.74 -3.96
N VAL A 61 -4.75 -5.36 -2.79
CA VAL A 61 -5.76 -6.32 -2.32
C VAL A 61 -6.40 -5.89 -0.99
N GLU A 62 -7.48 -6.57 -0.62
CA GLU A 62 -8.26 -6.37 0.62
C GLU A 62 -8.86 -4.96 0.82
N VAL A 63 -8.94 -4.15 -0.23
CA VAL A 63 -9.76 -2.93 -0.21
C VAL A 63 -11.23 -3.31 -0.16
N ASN A 64 -11.91 -3.02 0.95
CA ASN A 64 -13.33 -3.32 1.11
C ASN A 64 -14.13 -2.08 1.53
N PRO A 65 -14.57 -1.24 0.58
CA PRO A 65 -15.32 -0.02 0.86
C PRO A 65 -16.66 -0.25 1.57
N SER A 66 -17.19 -1.48 1.56
CA SER A 66 -18.43 -1.83 2.25
C SER A 66 -18.26 -2.08 3.75
N LEU A 67 -17.03 -2.23 4.25
CA LEU A 67 -16.73 -2.45 5.67
C LEU A 67 -16.41 -1.17 6.45
N GLU A 68 -16.98 -0.03 6.03
CA GLU A 68 -16.67 1.28 6.62
C GLU A 68 -16.87 1.30 8.16
N PRO A 69 -15.84 1.72 8.92
CA PRO A 69 -16.02 2.01 10.34
C PRO A 69 -16.60 3.41 10.52
N GLY A 70 -17.76 3.51 11.14
CA GLY A 70 -18.44 4.78 11.42
C GLY A 70 -19.64 5.02 10.52
N LEU A 71 -20.17 6.24 10.58
CA LEU A 71 -21.19 6.74 9.68
C LEU A 71 -20.49 7.76 8.77
N ASP A 72 -20.85 7.82 7.48
CA ASP A 72 -20.56 8.92 6.53
C ASP A 72 -19.54 8.65 5.40
N GLY A 73 -19.13 7.41 5.10
CA GLY A 73 -18.32 7.12 3.90
C GLY A 73 -16.82 7.44 4.02
N VAL A 74 -16.39 8.05 5.12
CA VAL A 74 -15.02 8.54 5.32
C VAL A 74 -14.02 7.39 5.29
N GLY A 75 -14.30 6.29 6.01
CA GLY A 75 -13.38 5.16 6.07
C GLY A 75 -13.16 4.49 4.71
N ALA A 76 -14.23 4.37 3.92
CA ALA A 76 -14.18 3.79 2.59
C ALA A 76 -13.31 4.65 1.66
N PHE A 77 -13.53 5.97 1.69
CA PHE A 77 -12.75 6.92 0.90
C PHE A 77 -11.28 6.90 1.31
N GLU A 78 -10.96 6.92 2.61
CA GLU A 78 -9.59 6.90 3.11
C GLU A 78 -8.84 5.64 2.69
N THR A 79 -9.49 4.47 2.76
CA THR A 79 -8.85 3.19 2.38
C THR A 79 -8.57 3.13 0.88
N VAL A 80 -9.52 3.57 0.05
CA VAL A 80 -9.32 3.66 -1.42
C VAL A 80 -8.22 4.68 -1.75
N ARG A 81 -8.23 5.83 -1.08
CA ARG A 81 -7.20 6.88 -1.25
C ARG A 81 -5.82 6.35 -0.90
N ALA A 82 -5.70 5.60 0.20
CA ALA A 82 -4.46 4.96 0.63
C ALA A 82 -3.96 3.96 -0.42
N GLY A 83 -4.82 3.03 -0.86
CA GLY A 83 -4.45 2.07 -1.92
C GLY A 83 -4.02 2.75 -3.22
N CYS A 84 -4.73 3.80 -3.66
CA CYS A 84 -4.31 4.58 -4.84
C CYS A 84 -2.97 5.30 -4.63
N SER A 85 -2.67 5.79 -3.43
CA SER A 85 -1.37 6.42 -3.10
C SER A 85 -0.22 5.44 -3.33
N VAL A 86 -0.35 4.23 -2.78
CA VAL A 86 0.66 3.17 -2.89
C VAL A 86 0.87 2.76 -4.36
N VAL A 87 -0.20 2.69 -5.16
CA VAL A 87 -0.09 2.44 -6.62
C VAL A 87 0.68 3.53 -7.32
N ARG A 88 0.34 4.81 -7.08
CA ARG A 88 1.02 5.92 -7.74
C ARG A 88 2.50 5.94 -7.40
N CYS A 89 2.86 5.68 -6.14
CA CYS A 89 4.24 5.53 -5.69
C CYS A 89 4.96 4.37 -6.42
N GLY A 90 4.31 3.21 -6.55
CA GLY A 90 4.84 2.09 -7.33
C GLY A 90 5.02 2.41 -8.82
N LEU A 91 4.28 3.39 -9.35
CA LEU A 91 4.38 3.88 -10.72
C LEU A 91 5.31 5.10 -10.88
N GLY A 92 6.00 5.52 -9.81
CA GLY A 92 7.01 6.58 -9.84
C GLY A 92 6.52 7.97 -9.44
N GLU A 93 5.32 8.10 -8.84
CA GLU A 93 4.98 9.31 -8.09
C GLU A 93 5.88 9.39 -6.85
N SER A 94 6.56 10.53 -6.67
CA SER A 94 7.44 10.79 -5.54
C SER A 94 6.72 11.63 -4.49
N LEU A 95 6.91 11.31 -3.21
CA LEU A 95 6.50 12.12 -2.07
C LEU A 95 7.32 13.42 -1.90
N LEU A 96 8.41 13.58 -2.66
CA LEU A 96 9.30 14.76 -2.73
C LEU A 96 9.22 15.49 -4.07
#